data_AF-C3PIX8-F1
#
_entry.id   AF-C3PIX8-F1
#
_cell.length_a   1.000
_cell.length_b   1.000
_cell.length_c   1.000
_cell.angle_alpha   90.00
_cell.angle_beta   90.00
_cell.angle_gamma   90.00
#
_symmetry.space_group_name_H-M   'P 1'
#
loop_
_entity.id
_entity.type
_entity.pdbx_description
1 polymer ?
#
loop_
_entity_poly.entity_id
_entity_poly.type
_entity_poly.pdbx_seq_one_letter_code
_entity_poly.pdbx_strand_id
1 'polypeptide(L)'
;MVLHVAHRTTPLSQNLGLDYRGAIATGAPAYVEEIIIAAGPTFPPVPLPPALGTYGLYILAAVQEANPHIDFNPALSDEGRRMIAESKKSCFYEVRDAVDGTNLARAFTKPIRDVPGAEQAIRDFMATPVAGYDKPVFLGHGLQDMDVPTPIGLVLNSGMWVRQFVGNPRNNRVEVHWYPTDHRGLTPGK
;
A
#
# COMPACT_ATOMS: atom_id res chain seq x y z
N MET A 1 -6.89 -4.49 0.79
CA MET A 1 -7.37 -3.17 0.30
C MET A 1 -8.58 -3.34 -0.62
N VAL A 2 -9.50 -2.36 -0.66
CA VAL A 2 -10.75 -2.39 -1.48
C VAL A 2 -10.51 -2.72 -2.95
N LEU A 3 -9.50 -2.12 -3.60
CA LEU A 3 -9.21 -2.39 -5.02
C LEU A 3 -8.78 -3.85 -5.28
N HIS A 4 -8.01 -4.44 -4.37
CA HIS A 4 -7.69 -5.88 -4.42
C HIS A 4 -8.93 -6.77 -4.31
N VAL A 5 -9.83 -6.42 -3.38
CA VAL A 5 -11.11 -7.11 -3.18
C VAL A 5 -11.94 -6.98 -4.45
N ALA A 6 -12.15 -5.76 -4.95
CA ALA A 6 -12.94 -5.47 -6.15
C ALA A 6 -12.47 -6.25 -7.38
N HIS A 7 -11.17 -6.48 -7.53
CA HIS A 7 -10.59 -7.24 -8.64
C HIS A 7 -10.88 -8.75 -8.59
N ARG A 8 -11.21 -9.32 -7.42
CA ARG A 8 -11.37 -10.77 -7.22
C ARG A 8 -12.77 -11.19 -6.74
N THR A 9 -13.62 -10.24 -6.37
CA THR A 9 -14.83 -10.52 -5.58
C THR A 9 -15.97 -11.13 -6.37
N THR A 10 -16.12 -10.85 -7.68
CA THR A 10 -17.20 -11.44 -8.48
C THR A 10 -17.24 -12.98 -8.43
N PRO A 11 -16.15 -13.71 -8.79
CA PRO A 11 -16.17 -15.17 -8.70
C PRO A 11 -16.30 -15.69 -7.26
N LEU A 12 -15.72 -14.98 -6.28
CA LEU A 12 -15.82 -15.36 -4.86
C LEU A 12 -17.25 -15.22 -4.32
N SER A 13 -17.97 -14.18 -4.76
CA SER A 13 -19.34 -13.89 -4.33
C SER A 13 -20.33 -14.89 -4.89
N GLN A 14 -20.18 -15.27 -6.16
CA GLN A 14 -21.04 -16.25 -6.84
C GLN A 14 -21.07 -17.59 -6.09
N ASN A 15 -19.90 -18.07 -5.63
CA ASN A 15 -19.80 -19.31 -4.84
C ASN A 15 -20.56 -19.25 -3.51
N LEU A 16 -20.84 -18.05 -3.00
CA LEU A 16 -21.56 -17.81 -1.75
C LEU A 16 -23.01 -17.36 -1.97
N GLY A 17 -23.50 -17.35 -3.22
CA GLY A 17 -24.83 -16.82 -3.56
C GLY A 17 -24.97 -15.31 -3.36
N LEU A 18 -23.85 -14.58 -3.27
CA LEU A 18 -23.80 -13.14 -3.15
C LEU A 18 -23.65 -12.48 -4.52
N ASP A 19 -24.22 -11.29 -4.67
CA ASP A 19 -24.10 -10.50 -5.89
C ASP A 19 -23.32 -9.21 -5.64
N TYR A 20 -22.03 -9.26 -5.95
CA TYR A 20 -21.15 -8.11 -5.86
C TYR A 20 -21.51 -7.05 -6.92
N ARG A 21 -21.83 -5.84 -6.45
CA ARG A 21 -22.33 -4.74 -7.29
C ARG A 21 -21.30 -3.67 -7.65
N GLY A 22 -20.17 -3.61 -6.96
CA GLY A 22 -19.11 -2.61 -7.20
C GLY A 22 -18.41 -2.18 -5.92
N ALA A 23 -17.45 -1.26 -6.05
CA ALA A 23 -16.65 -0.76 -4.94
C ALA A 23 -16.46 0.76 -4.97
N ILE A 24 -16.23 1.32 -3.79
CA ILE A 24 -15.81 2.71 -3.58
C ILE A 24 -14.45 2.67 -2.89
N ALA A 25 -13.44 3.23 -3.55
CA ALA A 25 -12.09 3.35 -3.03
C ALA A 25 -11.71 4.82 -2.92
N THR A 26 -11.44 5.30 -1.70
CA THR A 26 -11.01 6.68 -1.43
C THR A 26 -9.66 6.65 -0.75
N GLY A 27 -8.74 7.54 -1.15
CA GLY A 27 -7.38 7.57 -0.56
C GLY A 27 -6.65 6.23 -0.72
N ALA A 28 -6.88 5.52 -1.84
CA ALA A 28 -6.34 4.18 -2.03
C ALA A 28 -4.81 4.23 -2.23
N PRO A 29 -4.00 3.51 -1.42
CA PRO A 29 -2.58 3.41 -1.67
C PRO A 29 -2.29 2.61 -2.95
N ALA A 30 -1.24 3.01 -3.67
CA ALA A 30 -0.73 2.31 -4.83
C ALA A 30 0.76 2.59 -5.00
N TYR A 31 1.48 1.70 -5.69
CA TYR A 31 2.91 1.83 -5.94
C TYR A 31 3.77 1.89 -4.66
N VAL A 32 3.18 1.55 -3.51
CA VAL A 32 3.88 1.52 -2.22
C VAL A 32 4.90 0.40 -2.20
N GLU A 33 4.65 -0.68 -2.95
CA GLU A 33 5.62 -1.74 -3.22
C GLU A 33 6.96 -1.18 -3.70
N GLU A 34 6.98 -0.17 -4.57
CA GLU A 34 8.21 0.43 -5.08
C GLU A 34 9.01 1.13 -3.97
N ILE A 35 8.31 1.78 -3.05
CA ILE A 35 8.91 2.47 -1.90
C ILE A 35 9.51 1.44 -0.95
N ILE A 36 8.82 0.33 -0.70
CA ILE A 36 9.30 -0.74 0.16
C ILE A 36 10.48 -1.49 -0.48
N ILE A 37 10.44 -1.74 -1.78
CA ILE A 37 11.55 -2.35 -2.55
C ILE A 37 12.79 -1.44 -2.56
N ALA A 38 12.59 -0.12 -2.52
CA ALA A 38 13.66 0.86 -2.42
C ALA A 38 14.25 1.01 -1.00
N ALA A 39 13.57 0.49 0.04
CA ALA A 39 14.03 0.61 1.42
C ALA A 39 15.43 0.00 1.63
N GLY A 40 16.26 0.70 2.39
CA GLY A 40 17.64 0.29 2.64
C GLY A 40 18.41 1.29 3.51
N PRO A 41 19.72 1.09 3.70
CA PRO A 41 20.53 1.94 4.58
C PRO A 41 20.60 3.41 4.17
N THR A 42 20.26 3.72 2.91
CA THR A 42 20.28 5.08 2.34
C THR A 42 18.89 5.63 2.03
N PHE A 43 17.82 4.84 2.24
CA PHE A 43 16.45 5.25 1.94
C PHE A 43 15.46 4.72 3.00
N PRO A 44 14.61 5.59 3.59
CA PRO A 44 14.48 7.02 3.29
C PRO A 44 15.68 7.84 3.78
N PRO A 45 16.08 8.92 3.07
CA PRO A 45 17.27 9.70 3.42
C PRO A 45 17.08 10.56 4.68
N VAL A 46 15.83 10.76 5.11
CA VAL A 46 15.42 11.53 6.28
C VAL A 46 14.31 10.79 7.03
N PRO A 47 14.07 11.10 8.32
CA PRO A 47 12.88 10.62 9.01
C PRO A 47 11.62 10.95 8.22
N LEU A 48 10.74 9.96 8.11
CA LEU A 48 9.43 10.14 7.49
C LEU A 48 8.46 10.75 8.50
N PRO A 49 7.34 11.36 8.05
CA PRO A 49 6.19 11.56 8.90
C PRO A 49 5.87 10.28 9.70
N PRO A 50 5.59 10.36 11.01
CA PRO A 50 5.48 9.17 11.88
C PRO A 50 4.47 8.12 11.40
N ALA A 51 3.36 8.57 10.80
CA ALA A 51 2.36 7.68 10.21
C ALA A 51 2.95 6.83 9.06
N LEU A 52 3.73 7.43 8.16
CA LEU A 52 4.38 6.70 7.07
C LEU A 52 5.45 5.74 7.58
N GLY A 53 6.19 6.13 8.63
CA GLY A 53 7.11 5.22 9.31
C GLY A 53 6.39 3.99 9.88
N THR A 54 5.24 4.22 10.51
CA THR A 54 4.39 3.15 11.05
C THR A 54 3.90 2.20 9.95
N TYR A 55 3.35 2.75 8.86
CA TYR A 55 2.91 1.94 7.72
C TYR A 55 4.05 1.11 7.14
N GLY A 56 5.25 1.68 7.00
CA GLY A 56 6.43 0.96 6.54
C GLY A 56 6.77 -0.27 7.39
N LEU A 57 6.77 -0.12 8.72
CA LEU A 57 7.01 -1.23 9.64
C LEU A 57 5.92 -2.30 9.59
N TYR A 58 4.64 -1.90 9.49
CA TYR A 58 3.54 -2.85 9.35
C TYR A 58 3.58 -3.60 8.03
N ILE A 59 3.93 -2.93 6.93
CA ILE A 59 4.07 -3.58 5.62
C ILE A 59 5.21 -4.60 5.65
N LEU A 60 6.38 -4.24 6.19
CA LEU A 60 7.51 -5.17 6.31
C LEU A 60 7.15 -6.38 7.19
N ALA A 61 6.47 -6.14 8.31
CA ALA A 61 5.97 -7.22 9.18
C ALA A 61 5.03 -8.17 8.42
N ALA A 62 4.06 -7.63 7.68
CA ALA A 62 3.06 -8.40 6.97
C ALA A 62 3.63 -9.14 5.74
N VAL A 63 4.58 -8.53 5.02
CA VAL A 63 5.30 -9.17 3.91
C VAL A 63 6.09 -10.37 4.41
N GLN A 64 6.80 -10.23 5.54
CA GLN A 64 7.54 -11.35 6.14
C GLN A 64 6.61 -12.48 6.57
N GLU A 65 5.46 -12.14 7.15
CA GLU A 65 4.47 -13.12 7.58
C GLU A 65 3.84 -13.87 6.41
N ALA A 66 3.53 -13.16 5.32
CA ALA A 66 2.95 -13.76 4.12
C ALA A 66 3.95 -14.58 3.30
N ASN A 67 5.26 -14.37 3.48
CA ASN A 67 6.32 -15.00 2.69
C ASN A 67 7.37 -15.68 3.58
N PRO A 68 7.00 -16.70 4.38
CA PRO A 68 7.91 -17.32 5.35
C PRO A 68 9.09 -18.07 4.73
N HIS A 69 9.08 -18.28 3.41
CA HIS A 69 10.14 -18.95 2.66
C HIS A 69 11.26 -17.99 2.21
N ILE A 70 11.08 -16.67 2.38
CA ILE A 70 12.09 -15.65 2.05
C ILE A 70 12.74 -15.16 3.34
N ASP A 71 14.06 -15.26 3.42
CA ASP A 71 14.81 -14.74 4.58
C ASP A 71 15.17 -13.27 4.38
N PHE A 72 14.38 -12.37 4.99
CA PHE A 72 14.63 -10.93 5.00
C PHE A 72 15.67 -10.51 6.05
N ASN A 73 16.04 -11.37 7.01
CA ASN A 73 16.93 -11.00 8.12
C ASN A 73 18.30 -10.48 7.69
N PRO A 74 18.94 -10.99 6.61
CA PRO A 74 20.25 -10.51 6.18
C PRO A 74 20.26 -9.03 5.75
N ALA A 75 19.12 -8.46 5.40
CA ALA A 75 18.98 -7.04 5.05
C ALA A 75 18.64 -6.16 6.26
N LEU A 76 18.31 -6.74 7.42
CA LEU A 76 17.88 -6.02 8.61
C LEU A 76 19.02 -5.88 9.63
N SER A 77 19.04 -4.73 10.31
CA SER A 77 19.85 -4.53 11.52
C SER A 77 19.18 -5.17 12.74
N ASP A 78 19.89 -5.27 13.87
CA ASP A 78 19.27 -5.66 15.15
C ASP A 78 18.18 -4.68 15.59
N GLU A 79 18.35 -3.39 15.26
CA GLU A 79 17.32 -2.38 15.48
C GLU A 79 16.10 -2.62 14.59
N GLY A 80 16.29 -2.87 13.29
CA GLY A 80 15.19 -3.14 12.35
C GLY A 80 14.40 -4.40 12.70
N ARG A 81 15.09 -5.48 13.08
CA ARG A 81 14.43 -6.71 13.58
C ARG A 81 13.55 -6.42 14.80
N ARG A 82 14.04 -5.61 15.74
CA ARG A 82 13.26 -5.21 16.93
C ARG A 82 12.07 -4.33 16.58
N MET A 83 12.26 -3.32 15.73
CA MET A 83 11.16 -2.45 15.28
C MET A 83 10.03 -3.24 14.63
N ILE A 84 10.37 -4.20 13.75
CA ILE A 84 9.38 -5.07 13.09
C ILE A 84 8.73 -6.04 14.08
N ALA A 85 9.50 -6.60 15.02
CA ALA A 85 8.96 -7.52 16.01
C ALA A 85 7.96 -6.83 16.97
N GLU A 86 8.22 -5.58 17.35
CA GLU A 86 7.34 -4.80 18.21
C GLU A 86 6.12 -4.26 17.45
N SER A 87 6.29 -3.86 16.18
CA SER A 87 5.14 -3.42 15.37
C SER A 87 4.07 -4.50 15.22
N LYS A 88 4.44 -5.78 15.21
CA LYS A 88 3.50 -6.93 15.18
C LYS A 88 2.58 -7.01 16.40
N LYS A 89 2.92 -6.34 17.52
CA LYS A 89 2.23 -6.46 18.81
C LYS A 89 1.58 -5.16 19.28
N SER A 90 1.91 -4.04 18.64
CA SER A 90 1.51 -2.71 19.08
C SER A 90 0.45 -2.09 18.19
N CYS A 91 -0.44 -1.29 18.79
CA CYS A 91 -1.44 -0.54 18.06
C CYS A 91 -0.82 0.62 17.28
N PHE A 92 -1.55 1.14 16.27
CA PHE A 92 -1.05 2.17 15.37
C PHE A 92 -0.44 3.39 16.08
N TYR A 93 -1.14 3.95 17.07
CA TYR A 93 -0.68 5.15 17.76
C TYR A 93 0.57 4.90 18.62
N GLU A 94 0.72 3.71 19.19
CA GLU A 94 1.90 3.33 19.98
C GLU A 94 3.13 3.24 19.09
N VAL A 95 3.00 2.57 17.94
CA VAL A 95 4.11 2.48 16.96
C VAL A 95 4.45 3.86 16.42
N ARG A 96 3.43 4.65 16.06
CA ARG A 96 3.60 6.02 15.55
C ARG A 96 4.38 6.90 16.49
N ASP A 97 4.03 6.89 17.78
CA ASP A 97 4.69 7.72 18.77
C ASP A 97 6.12 7.20 19.03
N ALA A 98 6.35 5.88 18.96
CA ALA A 98 7.67 5.28 19.13
C ALA A 98 8.65 5.55 17.96
N VAL A 99 8.14 5.72 16.74
CA VAL A 99 8.97 5.98 15.55
C VAL A 99 9.14 7.47 15.23
N ASP A 100 8.54 8.36 16.00
CA ASP A 100 8.67 9.81 15.76
C ASP A 100 10.14 10.26 15.83
N GLY A 101 10.56 11.06 14.85
CA GLY A 101 11.95 11.47 14.65
C GLY A 101 12.93 10.35 14.26
N THR A 102 12.51 9.09 14.22
CA THR A 102 13.40 7.96 13.87
C THR A 102 13.51 7.80 12.36
N ASN A 103 14.74 7.74 11.84
CA ASN A 103 14.97 7.39 10.45
C ASN A 103 14.92 5.86 10.26
N LEU A 104 13.90 5.39 9.52
CA LEU A 104 13.73 3.97 9.19
C LEU A 104 14.88 3.36 8.38
N ALA A 105 15.74 4.14 7.73
CA ALA A 105 16.94 3.61 7.08
C ALA A 105 17.84 2.82 8.05
N ARG A 106 17.80 3.15 9.35
CA ARG A 106 18.51 2.42 10.42
C ARG A 106 18.04 0.97 10.60
N ALA A 107 16.84 0.64 10.12
CA ALA A 107 16.32 -0.71 10.18
C ALA A 107 17.08 -1.67 9.24
N PHE A 108 17.88 -1.14 8.30
CA PHE A 108 18.49 -1.92 7.23
C PHE A 108 20.01 -1.90 7.29
N THR A 109 20.63 -3.04 6.98
CA THR A 109 22.07 -3.18 6.73
C THR A 109 22.38 -3.28 5.23
N LYS A 110 21.38 -3.65 4.41
CA LYS A 110 21.44 -3.72 2.94
C LYS A 110 20.08 -3.36 2.34
N PRO A 111 20.01 -2.93 1.07
CA PRO A 111 18.75 -2.73 0.37
C PRO A 111 17.84 -3.97 0.40
N ILE A 112 16.53 -3.76 0.55
CA ILE A 112 15.53 -4.85 0.53
C ILE A 112 15.56 -5.64 -0.78
N ARG A 113 15.78 -4.95 -1.91
CA ARG A 113 15.92 -5.59 -3.23
C ARG A 113 17.08 -6.59 -3.36
N ASP A 114 18.06 -6.54 -2.46
CA ASP A 114 19.19 -7.47 -2.47
C ASP A 114 18.82 -8.82 -1.83
N VAL A 115 17.68 -8.91 -1.15
CA VAL A 115 17.14 -10.16 -0.61
C VAL A 115 16.56 -10.99 -1.76
N PRO A 116 17.05 -12.22 -1.99
CA PRO A 116 16.55 -13.07 -3.06
C PRO A 116 15.03 -13.29 -2.98
N GLY A 117 14.31 -12.97 -4.06
CA GLY A 117 12.85 -13.12 -4.16
C GLY A 117 12.02 -12.02 -3.50
N ALA A 118 12.64 -11.10 -2.73
CA ALA A 118 11.90 -10.07 -2.00
C ALA A 118 11.10 -9.14 -2.91
N GLU A 119 11.68 -8.68 -4.01
CA GLU A 119 10.98 -7.77 -4.93
C GLU A 119 9.67 -8.38 -5.44
N GLN A 120 9.74 -9.61 -5.96
CA GLN A 120 8.55 -10.29 -6.48
C GLN A 120 7.52 -10.53 -5.37
N ALA A 121 7.96 -11.00 -4.20
CA ALA A 121 7.08 -11.24 -3.07
C ALA A 121 6.37 -9.98 -2.56
N ILE A 122 7.06 -8.84 -2.52
CA ILE A 122 6.45 -7.55 -2.15
C ILE A 122 5.40 -7.16 -3.19
N ARG A 123 5.72 -7.25 -4.49
CA ARG A 123 4.76 -6.96 -5.56
C ARG A 123 3.52 -7.84 -5.47
N ASP A 124 3.71 -9.15 -5.34
CA ASP A 124 2.60 -10.11 -5.26
C ASP A 124 1.73 -9.91 -4.01
N PHE A 125 2.34 -9.46 -2.91
CA PHE A 125 1.65 -9.21 -1.65
C PHE A 125 0.76 -7.96 -1.71
N MET A 126 1.24 -6.85 -2.30
CA MET A 126 0.57 -5.54 -2.11
C MET A 126 0.36 -4.69 -3.37
N ALA A 127 0.88 -5.06 -4.54
CA ALA A 127 0.76 -4.21 -5.73
C ALA A 127 -0.71 -3.96 -6.10
N THR A 128 -1.10 -2.69 -6.16
CA THR A 128 -2.49 -2.32 -6.41
C THR A 128 -2.91 -2.67 -7.83
N PRO A 129 -3.98 -3.47 -8.04
CA PRO A 129 -4.48 -3.72 -9.38
C PRO A 129 -4.98 -2.42 -10.00
N VAL A 130 -4.52 -2.10 -11.20
CA VAL A 130 -4.91 -0.90 -11.95
C VAL A 130 -5.84 -1.20 -13.12
N ALA A 131 -6.14 -2.48 -13.34
CA ALA A 131 -7.03 -2.96 -14.40
C ALA A 131 -7.78 -4.22 -13.99
N GLY A 132 -8.78 -4.61 -14.77
CA GLY A 132 -9.45 -5.91 -14.68
C GLY A 132 -10.77 -5.94 -13.92
N TYR A 133 -11.31 -4.78 -13.53
CA TYR A 133 -12.52 -4.66 -12.73
C TYR A 133 -13.80 -5.00 -13.49
N ASP A 134 -14.50 -6.09 -13.17
CA ASP A 134 -15.72 -6.47 -13.91
C ASP A 134 -17.02 -5.82 -13.39
N LYS A 135 -16.92 -5.05 -12.31
CA LYS A 135 -18.00 -4.27 -11.70
C LYS A 135 -17.57 -2.80 -11.57
N PRO A 136 -18.53 -1.85 -11.42
CA PRO A 136 -18.22 -0.45 -11.16
C PRO A 136 -17.21 -0.23 -10.05
N VAL A 137 -16.30 0.70 -10.26
CA VAL A 137 -15.37 1.18 -9.23
C VAL A 137 -15.37 2.70 -9.23
N PHE A 138 -15.74 3.28 -8.10
CA PHE A 138 -15.50 4.69 -7.83
C PHE A 138 -14.13 4.84 -7.16
N LEU A 139 -13.31 5.75 -7.65
CA LEU A 139 -11.96 6.01 -7.15
C LEU A 139 -11.78 7.51 -6.86
N GLY A 140 -11.73 7.87 -5.57
CA GLY A 140 -11.55 9.23 -5.09
C GLY A 140 -10.18 9.47 -4.46
N HIS A 141 -9.56 10.62 -4.72
CA HIS A 141 -8.33 11.03 -4.03
C HIS A 141 -8.33 12.52 -3.65
N GLY A 142 -7.67 12.86 -2.56
CA GLY A 142 -7.62 14.22 -2.01
C GLY A 142 -6.34 14.89 -2.46
N LEU A 143 -6.43 16.14 -2.89
CA LEU A 143 -5.29 16.89 -3.40
C LEU A 143 -4.33 17.37 -2.29
N GLN A 144 -4.75 17.26 -1.03
CA GLN A 144 -3.96 17.61 0.16
C GLN A 144 -3.64 16.37 1.03
N ASP A 145 -3.81 15.16 0.48
CA ASP A 145 -3.55 13.92 1.20
C ASP A 145 -2.04 13.74 1.47
N MET A 146 -1.70 13.48 2.73
CA MET A 146 -0.33 13.25 3.21
C MET A 146 -0.13 11.85 3.78
N ASP A 147 -1.21 11.08 3.99
CA ASP A 147 -1.17 9.69 4.45
C ASP A 147 -0.99 8.76 3.25
N VAL A 148 -1.64 9.09 2.12
CA VAL A 148 -1.34 8.58 0.79
C VAL A 148 -0.96 9.78 -0.06
N PRO A 149 0.32 10.18 -0.09
CA PRO A 149 0.77 11.43 -0.70
C PRO A 149 0.18 11.67 -2.09
N THR A 150 -0.36 12.87 -2.33
CA THR A 150 -1.07 13.27 -3.56
C THR A 150 -0.45 12.76 -4.87
N PRO A 151 0.88 12.76 -5.10
CA PRO A 151 1.45 12.20 -6.32
C PRO A 151 1.05 10.73 -6.59
N ILE A 152 0.93 9.91 -5.56
CA ILE A 152 0.47 8.50 -5.67
C ILE A 152 -0.96 8.46 -6.21
N GLY A 153 -1.87 9.22 -5.61
CA GLY A 153 -3.27 9.25 -6.03
C GLY A 153 -3.47 9.86 -7.42
N LEU A 154 -2.69 10.88 -7.79
CA LEU A 154 -2.68 11.43 -9.14
C LEU A 154 -2.29 10.37 -10.18
N VAL A 155 -1.21 9.61 -9.92
CA VAL A 155 -0.75 8.55 -10.84
C VAL A 155 -1.76 7.41 -10.91
N LEU A 156 -2.29 6.95 -9.77
CA LEU A 156 -3.28 5.86 -9.73
C LEU A 156 -4.55 6.25 -10.49
N ASN A 157 -5.17 7.39 -10.14
CA ASN A 157 -6.42 7.83 -10.75
C ASN A 157 -6.24 8.06 -12.26
N SER A 158 -5.20 8.78 -12.66
CA SER A 158 -4.93 9.04 -14.09
C SER A 158 -4.65 7.74 -14.84
N GLY A 159 -3.87 6.84 -14.25
CA GLY A 159 -3.53 5.55 -14.83
C GLY A 159 -4.74 4.63 -15.01
N MET A 160 -5.67 4.62 -14.05
CA MET A 160 -6.92 3.85 -14.16
C MET A 160 -7.89 4.48 -15.16
N TRP A 161 -7.93 5.81 -15.24
CA TRP A 161 -8.72 6.53 -16.25
C TRP A 161 -8.23 6.27 -17.68
N VAL A 162 -6.93 6.38 -17.95
CA VAL A 162 -6.37 6.11 -19.28
C VAL A 162 -6.65 4.67 -19.73
N ARG A 163 -6.60 3.69 -18.81
CA ARG A 163 -6.83 2.26 -19.10
C ARG A 163 -8.25 1.93 -19.58
N GLN A 164 -9.19 2.86 -19.45
CA GLN A 164 -10.52 2.74 -20.06
C GLN A 164 -10.47 2.81 -21.60
N PHE A 165 -9.43 3.46 -22.15
CA PHE A 165 -9.27 3.69 -23.58
C PHE A 165 -8.20 2.79 -24.22
N VAL A 166 -7.15 2.45 -23.46
CA VAL A 166 -5.96 1.77 -23.99
C VAL A 166 -5.75 0.35 -23.43
N GLY A 167 -6.77 -0.25 -22.80
CA GLY A 167 -6.62 -1.47 -22.02
C GLY A 167 -7.82 -2.43 -22.02
N ASN A 168 -7.77 -3.38 -21.08
CA ASN A 168 -8.76 -4.44 -20.84
C ASN A 168 -10.19 -3.88 -20.80
N PRO A 169 -11.17 -4.47 -21.55
CA PRO A 169 -12.55 -3.96 -21.63
C PRO A 169 -13.25 -3.84 -20.27
N ARG A 170 -12.71 -4.48 -19.22
CA ARG A 170 -13.25 -4.43 -17.87
C ARG A 170 -13.12 -3.06 -17.19
N ASN A 171 -12.17 -2.21 -17.58
CA ASN A 171 -12.03 -0.90 -16.89
C ASN A 171 -13.08 0.16 -17.26
N ASN A 172 -13.99 -0.11 -18.19
CA ASN A 172 -14.92 0.88 -18.75
C ASN A 172 -15.98 1.43 -17.78
N ARG A 173 -15.99 0.99 -16.51
CA ARG A 173 -16.90 1.44 -15.45
C ARG A 173 -16.15 1.95 -14.22
N VAL A 174 -14.91 2.41 -14.42
CA VAL A 174 -14.13 3.10 -13.39
C VAL A 174 -14.41 4.60 -13.47
N GLU A 175 -14.87 5.18 -12.36
CA GLU A 175 -15.05 6.63 -12.22
C GLU A 175 -13.94 7.19 -11.34
N VAL A 176 -13.25 8.23 -11.81
CA VAL A 176 -12.12 8.83 -11.08
C VAL A 176 -12.44 10.26 -10.67
N HIS A 177 -12.12 10.61 -9.43
CA HIS A 177 -12.42 11.92 -8.86
C HIS A 177 -11.26 12.43 -8.01
N TRP A 178 -11.04 13.74 -8.06
CA TRP A 178 -10.11 14.46 -7.20
C TRP A 178 -10.86 15.50 -6.37
N TYR A 179 -10.48 15.63 -5.10
CA TYR A 179 -11.17 16.50 -4.14
C TYR A 179 -10.18 17.50 -3.50
N PRO A 180 -10.58 18.76 -3.28
CA PRO A 180 -9.74 19.76 -2.62
C PRO A 180 -9.73 19.57 -1.10
N THR A 181 -9.26 18.41 -0.63
CA THR A 181 -9.25 18.01 0.78
C THR A 181 -8.09 17.07 1.09
N ASP A 182 -7.87 16.79 2.38
CA ASP A 182 -6.85 15.90 2.91
C ASP A 182 -7.34 14.44 3.01
N HIS A 183 -6.54 13.57 3.62
CA HIS A 183 -6.90 12.15 3.81
C HIS A 183 -8.21 11.97 4.60
N ARG A 184 -8.45 12.84 5.59
CA ARG A 184 -9.60 12.74 6.49
C ARG A 184 -10.87 13.20 5.80
N GLY A 185 -10.81 14.25 4.99
CA GLY A 185 -11.97 14.73 4.24
C GLY A 185 -12.44 13.78 3.13
N LEU A 186 -11.61 12.82 2.71
CA LEU A 186 -11.98 11.76 1.75
C LEU A 186 -12.67 10.55 2.38
N THR A 187 -12.40 10.27 3.65
CA THR A 187 -12.83 9.04 4.34
C THR A 187 -14.02 9.35 5.23
N PRO A 188 -15.26 8.94 4.86
CA PRO A 188 -16.42 9.19 5.71
C PRO A 188 -16.26 8.45 7.04
N GLY A 189 -16.23 9.17 8.16
CA GLY A 189 -16.35 8.58 9.50
C GLY A 189 -15.11 8.64 10.40
N LYS A 190 -14.52 9.83 10.58
CA LYS A 190 -13.85 10.18 11.84
C LYS A 190 -14.24 11.59 12.28
#